data_AF-A0A392M3X9-F1
#
_entry.id   AF-A0A392M3X9-F1
#
_cell.length_a   1.000
_cell.length_b   1.000
_cell.length_c   1.000
_cell.angle_alpha   90.00
_cell.angle_beta   90.00
_cell.angle_gamma   90.00
#
_symmetry.space_group_name_H-M   'P 1'
#
loop_
_entity.id
_entity.type
_entity.pdbx_description
1 polymer ?
#
loop_
_entity_poly.entity_id
_entity_poly.type
_entity_poly.pdbx_seq_one_letter_code
_entity_poly.pdbx_strand_id
1 'polypeptide(L)' 'MQPDAEGKYPYTGSLDCAVKTFKAGGPFKFYTGFPVYCVRIAPHVMMTWIFLNQLQKLEKSYGL' A
#
# COMPACT_ATOMS: atom_id res chain seq x y z
N MET A 1 -2.10 -0.65 -16.12
CA MET A 1 -0.84 0.06 -16.42
C MET A 1 -1.26 1.19 -17.35
N GLN A 2 -0.99 2.45 -17.02
CA GLN A 2 -1.34 3.52 -17.96
C GLN A 2 -0.55 3.31 -19.25
N PRO A 3 -1.19 3.38 -20.42
CA PRO A 3 -0.48 3.37 -21.69
C PRO A 3 0.38 4.62 -21.77
N ASP A 4 1.56 4.48 -22.38
CA ASP A 4 2.40 5.63 -22.68
C ASP A 4 1.72 6.56 -23.72
N ALA A 5 2.25 7.76 -23.97
CA ALA A 5 1.65 8.74 -24.87
C ALA A 5 1.48 8.20 -26.32
N GLU A 6 2.26 7.18 -26.68
CA GLU A 6 2.20 6.47 -27.98
C GLU A 6 1.25 5.25 -27.98
N GLY A 7 0.47 5.03 -26.92
CA GLY A 7 -0.54 3.97 -26.84
C GLY A 7 0.02 2.55 -26.67
N LYS A 8 1.34 2.38 -26.61
CA LYS A 8 2.00 1.09 -26.37
C LYS A 8 2.07 0.81 -24.88
N TYR A 9 1.67 -0.40 -24.47
CA TYR A 9 1.86 -0.85 -23.10
C TYR A 9 3.36 -1.12 -22.85
N PRO A 10 3.95 -0.58 -21.76
CA PRO A 10 5.37 -0.76 -21.46
C PRO A 10 5.73 -2.22 -21.12
N TYR A 11 4.73 -3.02 -20.73
CA TYR A 11 4.88 -4.42 -20.35
C TYR A 11 3.76 -5.26 -20.95
N THR A 12 4.10 -6.44 -21.48
CA THR A 12 3.14 -7.40 -22.03
C THR A 12 2.41 -8.22 -20.96
N GLY A 13 2.90 -8.17 -19.71
CA GLY A 13 2.30 -8.85 -18.57
C GLY A 13 2.98 -8.50 -17.23
N SER A 14 2.44 -9.01 -16.13
CA SER A 14 2.98 -8.82 -14.77
C SER A 14 4.39 -9.39 -14.60
N LEU A 15 4.68 -10.53 -15.24
CA LEU A 15 6.00 -11.17 -15.21
C LEU A 15 7.06 -10.38 -16.00
N ASP A 16 6.71 -9.86 -17.19
CA ASP A 16 7.61 -9.01 -17.98
C ASP A 16 7.96 -7.71 -17.24
N CYS A 17 6.98 -7.13 -16.54
CA CYS A 17 7.20 -5.99 -15.65
C CYS A 17 8.16 -6.32 -14.50
N ALA A 18 7.97 -7.45 -13.82
CA ALA A 18 8.85 -7.85 -12.72
C ALA A 18 10.30 -8.08 -13.20
N VAL A 19 10.50 -8.77 -14.32
CA VAL A 19 11.83 -9.06 -14.86
C VAL A 19 12.53 -7.77 -15.31
N LYS A 20 11.85 -6.89 -16.06
CA LYS A 20 12.44 -5.61 -16.50
C LYS A 20 12.71 -4.67 -15.34
N THR A 21 11.84 -4.61 -14.34
CA THR A 21 12.05 -3.79 -13.12
C THR A 21 13.25 -4.28 -12.32
N PHE A 22 13.36 -5.60 -12.14
CA PHE A 22 14.50 -6.22 -11.47
C PHE A 22 15.81 -5.97 -12.24
N LYS A 23 15.80 -6.07 -13.57
CA LYS A 23 16.96 -5.80 -14.42
C LYS A 23 17.35 -4.31 -14.46
N ALA A 24 16.39 -3.39 -14.37
CA ALA A 24 16.62 -1.95 -14.48
C ALA A 24 17.17 -1.31 -13.20
N GLY A 25 16.81 -1.83 -12.01
CA GLY A 25 17.24 -1.20 -10.76
C GLY A 25 17.28 -2.12 -9.54
N GLY A 26 17.32 -3.45 -9.77
CA GLY A 26 17.45 -4.44 -8.71
C GLY A 26 16.21 -4.56 -7.81
N PRO A 27 16.31 -5.35 -6.73
CA PRO A 27 15.20 -5.61 -5.82
C PRO A 27 14.73 -4.36 -5.07
N PHE A 28 15.60 -3.37 -4.85
CA PHE A 28 15.26 -2.13 -4.14
C PHE A 28 14.27 -1.24 -4.90
N LYS A 29 14.19 -1.35 -6.23
CA LYS A 29 13.20 -0.60 -7.03
C LYS A 29 11.75 -1.00 -6.73
N PHE A 30 11.50 -2.22 -6.25
CA PHE A 30 10.17 -2.62 -5.80
C PHE A 30 9.75 -1.94 -4.49
N TYR A 31 10.70 -1.50 -3.68
CA TYR A 31 10.45 -0.91 -2.36
C TYR A 31 10.43 0.63 -2.36
N THR A 32 10.65 1.29 -3.51
CA THR A 32 10.67 2.78 -3.56
C THR A 32 9.32 3.42 -3.21
N GLY A 33 8.22 2.66 -3.28
CA GLY A 33 6.88 3.12 -2.88
C GLY A 33 6.55 2.90 -1.39
N PHE A 34 7.41 2.23 -0.63
CA PHE A 34 7.17 1.90 0.77
C PHE A 34 6.89 3.13 1.68
N PRO A 35 7.62 4.26 1.60
CA PRO A 35 7.31 5.40 2.46
C PRO A 35 5.93 6.01 2.18
N VAL A 36 5.51 6.07 0.90
CA VAL A 36 4.18 6.57 0.52
C VAL A 36 3.09 5.60 1.00
N TYR A 37 3.35 4.30 0.91
CA TYR A 37 2.47 3.27 1.47
C TYR A 37 2.29 3.45 2.98
N CYS A 38 3.37 3.69 3.73
CA CYS A 38 3.30 3.92 5.18
C CYS A 38 2.46 5.16 5.53
N VAL A 39 2.62 6.26 4.81
CA VAL A 39 1.82 7.48 5.03
C VAL A 39 0.34 7.24 4.75
N ARG A 40 -0.01 6.37 3.80
CA ARG A 40 -1.39 5.99 3.51
C ARG A 40 -1.97 5.01 4.54
N ILE A 41 -1.19 4.02 4.99
CA ILE A 41 -1.67 2.97 5.89
C ILE A 41 -1.85 3.51 7.32
N ALA A 42 -1.00 4.43 7.76
CA ALA A 42 -1.02 5.03 9.09
C ALA A 42 -2.38 5.63 9.48
N PRO A 43 -3.00 6.54 8.70
CA PRO A 43 -4.30 7.10 9.06
C PRO A 43 -5.40 6.03 9.06
N HIS A 44 -5.31 5.03 8.17
CA HIS A 44 -6.30 3.95 8.13
C HIS A 44 -6.24 3.09 9.40
N VAL A 45 -5.05 2.69 9.86
CA VAL A 45 -4.92 1.91 11.10
C VAL A 45 -5.25 2.74 12.34
N MET A 46 -4.91 4.03 12.34
CA MET A 46 -5.29 4.93 13.43
C MET A 46 -6.81 5.09 13.55
N MET A 47 -7.53 5.19 12.42
CA MET A 47 -8.99 5.28 12.42
C MET A 47 -9.62 4.04 13.05
N THR A 48 -9.17 2.84 12.67
CA THR A 48 -9.63 1.58 13.28
C THR A 48 -9.30 1.53 14.77
N TRP A 49 -8.11 2.00 15.16
CA TRP A 49 -7.67 2.01 16.55
C TRP A 49 -8.47 2.96 17.45
N ILE A 50 -8.88 4.13 16.93
CA ILE A 50 -9.75 5.05 17.64
C ILE A 50 -11.12 4.40 17.91
N PHE A 51 -11.68 3.71 16.93
CA PHE A 51 -12.97 3.02 17.09
C PHE A 51 -12.91 1.93 18.17
N LEU A 52 -11.85 1.11 18.16
CA LEU A 52 -11.61 0.11 19.21
C LEU A 52 -11.49 0.73 20.60
N ASN A 53 -10.81 1.88 20.73
CA ASN A 53 -10.72 2.59 22.01
C ASN A 53 -12.10 3.08 22.52
N GLN A 54 -12.99 3.51 21.62
CA GLN A 54 -14.35 3.89 22.02
C GLN A 54 -15.16 2.67 22.50
N LEU A 55 -15.05 1.54 21.78
CA LEU A 55 -15.70 0.29 22.19
C LEU A 55 -15.18 -0.21 23.55
N GLN A 56 -13.86 -0.21 23.78
CA GLN A 56 -13.28 -0.61 25.06
C GLN A 56 -13.69 0.30 26.22
N LYS A 57 -13.87 1.61 25.97
CA LYS A 57 -14.39 2.55 26.98
C LYS A 57 -15.86 2.26 27.29
N LEU A 58 -16.67 1.99 26.27
CA LEU A 58 -18.07 1.60 26.46
C LEU A 58 -18.19 0.29 27.22
N GLU A 59 -17.40 -0.72 26.87
CA GLU A 59 -17.35 -2.02 27.56
C GLU A 59 -17.04 -1.85 29.05
N LYS A 60 -15.98 -1.10 29.38
CA LYS A 60 -15.65 -0.78 30.79
C LYS A 60 -16.73 0.03 31.50
N SER A 61 -17.43 0.90 30.79
CA SER A 61 -18.51 1.72 31.35
C SER A 61 -19.80 0.91 31.58
N TYR A 62 -20.05 -0.11 30.77
CA TYR A 62 -21.22 -0.98 30.88
C TYR A 62 -21.00 -2.16 31.85
N GLY A 63 -19.79 -2.28 32.42
CA GLY A 63 -19.51 -3.16 33.56
C GLY A 63 -19.36 -4.64 33.22
N LEU A 64 -18.66 -4.97 32.12
CA LEU A 64 -18.12 -6.31 31.90
C LEU A 64 -16.63 -6.37 32.28
#